data_AF-A0A7W1UUI6-F1
#
_entry.id   AF-A0A7W1UUI6-F1
#
_cell.length_a   1.000
_cell.length_b   1.000
_cell.length_c   1.000
_cell.angle_alpha   90.00
_cell.angle_beta   90.00
_cell.angle_gamma   90.00
#
_symmetry.space_group_name_H-M   'P 1'
#
loop_
_entity.id
_entity.type
_entity.pdbx_description
1 polymer ?
#
loop_
_entity_poly.entity_id
_entity_poly.type
_entity_poly.pdbx_seq_one_letter_code
_entity_poly.pdbx_strand_id
1 'polypeptide(L)' 'MIPRYCTPEMDEVWSDVRRLERWLEVELLATEAQAKIGVVPVDDAEQCRRRAPEVDETFVADVLQREAVTNHDVAAFV' A
#
# COMPACT_ATOMS: atom_id res chain seq x y z
N MET A 1 -8.60 -0.90 14.85
CA MET A 1 -9.76 -1.59 15.47
C MET A 1 -9.74 -1.41 16.99
N ILE A 2 -10.86 -1.55 17.71
CA ILE A 2 -10.89 -1.38 19.19
C ILE A 2 -10.46 -2.71 19.84
N PRO A 3 -9.29 -2.79 20.52
CA PRO A 3 -8.71 -4.08 20.94
C PRO A 3 -9.62 -4.93 21.83
N ARG A 4 -10.46 -4.30 22.65
CA ARG A 4 -11.39 -4.99 23.56
C ARG A 4 -12.42 -5.87 22.82
N TYR A 5 -12.78 -5.51 21.59
CA TYR A 5 -13.89 -6.13 20.85
C TYR A 5 -13.44 -6.88 19.60
N CYS A 6 -12.13 -6.99 19.37
CA CYS A 6 -11.59 -7.56 18.16
C CYS A 6 -10.92 -8.89 18.45
N THR A 7 -11.13 -9.84 17.54
CA THR A 7 -10.38 -11.09 17.55
C THR A 7 -9.04 -10.87 16.83
N PRO A 8 -8.03 -11.71 17.07
CA PRO A 8 -6.75 -11.61 16.36
C PRO A 8 -6.91 -11.60 14.83
N GLU A 9 -7.86 -12.36 14.29
CA GLU A 9 -8.13 -12.42 12.85
C GLU A 9 -8.73 -11.11 12.32
N MET A 10 -9.58 -10.44 13.11
CA MET A 10 -10.11 -9.13 12.75
C MET A 10 -9.00 -8.08 12.78
N ASP A 11 -8.17 -8.08 13.82
CA ASP A 11 -7.07 -7.13 13.93
C ASP A 11 -6.05 -7.34 12.80
N GLU A 12 -5.80 -8.59 12.38
CA GLU A 12 -4.97 -8.86 11.21
C GLU A 12 -5.57 -8.21 9.96
N VAL A 13 -6.82 -8.52 9.60
CA VAL A 13 -7.46 -8.03 8.37
C VAL A 13 -7.60 -6.51 8.32
N TRP A 14 -7.90 -5.88 9.47
CA TRP A 14 -8.16 -4.44 9.57
C TRP A 14 -6.96 -3.64 10.10
N SER A 15 -5.78 -4.25 10.15
CA SER A 15 -4.53 -3.55 10.50
C SER A 15 -4.13 -2.54 9.41
N ASP A 16 -3.38 -1.52 9.79
CA ASP A 16 -2.81 -0.57 8.84
C ASP A 16 -1.80 -1.23 7.90
N VAL A 17 -1.05 -2.22 8.39
CA VAL A 17 -0.19 -3.08 7.56
C VAL A 17 -1.01 -3.72 6.44
N ARG A 18 -2.08 -4.47 6.77
CA ARG A 18 -2.92 -5.08 5.73
C ARG A 18 -3.60 -4.06 4.84
N ARG A 19 -4.01 -2.92 5.36
CA ARG A 19 -4.61 -1.84 4.57
C ARG A 19 -3.63 -1.32 3.51
N LEU A 20 -2.41 -0.95 3.92
CA LEU A 20 -1.40 -0.40 3.01
C LEU A 20 -0.84 -1.45 2.05
N GLU A 21 -0.70 -2.72 2.46
CA GLU A 21 -0.37 -3.83 1.56
C GLU A 21 -1.40 -3.96 0.44
N ARG A 22 -2.69 -3.84 0.77
CA ARG A 22 -3.77 -3.92 -0.22
C ARG A 22 -3.76 -2.72 -1.16
N TRP A 23 -3.44 -1.54 -0.67
CA TRP A 23 -3.26 -0.36 -1.52
C TRP A 23 -2.10 -0.56 -2.50
N LEU A 24 -0.94 -1.00 -2.01
CA LEU A 24 0.22 -1.32 -2.84
C LEU A 24 -0.12 -2.34 -3.92
N GLU A 25 -0.80 -3.44 -3.56
CA GLU A 25 -1.20 -4.45 -4.54
C GLU A 25 -2.16 -3.89 -5.60
N VAL A 26 -3.11 -3.04 -5.21
CA VAL A 26 -4.03 -2.40 -6.16
C VAL A 26 -3.28 -1.49 -7.14
N GLU A 27 -2.34 -0.66 -6.66
CA GLU A 27 -1.54 0.23 -7.50
C GLU A 27 -0.60 -0.53 -8.46
N LEU A 28 -0.02 -1.64 -8.00
CA LEU A 28 0.78 -2.53 -8.86
C LEU A 28 -0.07 -3.17 -9.95
N LEU A 29 -1.26 -3.69 -9.61
CA LEU A 29 -2.19 -4.27 -10.58
C LEU A 29 -2.71 -3.23 -11.58
N ALA A 30 -2.95 -2.00 -11.13
CA ALA A 30 -3.32 -0.89 -12.00
C ALA A 30 -2.19 -0.57 -12.99
N THR A 31 -0.94 -0.53 -12.52
CA THR A 31 0.25 -0.28 -13.35
C THR A 31 0.47 -1.40 -14.38
N GLU A 32 0.28 -2.66 -13.99
CA GLU A 32 0.31 -3.80 -14.92
C GLU A 32 -0.78 -3.74 -15.99
N ALA A 33 -1.99 -3.35 -15.60
CA ALA A 33 -3.09 -3.17 -16.54
C ALA A 33 -2.78 -2.04 -17.53
N GLN A 34 -2.21 -0.94 -17.05
CA GLN A 34 -1.73 0.16 -17.90
C GLN A 34 -0.64 -0.29 -18.88
N ALA A 35 0.27 -1.17 -18.46
CA ALA A 35 1.27 -1.75 -19.37
C ALA A 35 0.63 -2.61 -20.47
N LYS A 36 -0.39 -3.41 -20.14
CA LYS A 36 -1.12 -4.24 -21.13
C LYS A 36 -1.82 -3.42 -22.22
N ILE A 37 -2.22 -2.19 -21.90
CA ILE A 37 -2.85 -1.27 -22.87
C ILE A 37 -1.87 -0.26 -23.48
N GLY A 38 -0.58 -0.37 -23.18
CA GLY A 38 0.48 0.47 -23.78
C GLY A 38 0.61 1.87 -23.20
N VAL A 39 0.06 2.14 -22.01
CA VAL A 39 0.19 3.44 -21.31
C VAL A 39 1.56 3.56 -20.62
N VAL A 40 2.08 2.45 -20.09
CA VAL A 40 3.39 2.36 -19.42
C VAL A 40 4.22 1.27 -20.11
N PRO A 41 5.56 1.40 -20.23
CA PRO A 41 6.41 0.30 -20.68
C PRO A 41 6.27 -0.94 -19.79
N VAL A 42 6.24 -2.13 -20.39
CA VAL A 42 6.13 -3.40 -19.65
C VAL A 42 7.28 -3.57 -18.66
N ASP A 43 8.50 -3.27 -19.09
CA ASP A 43 9.70 -3.36 -18.25
C ASP A 43 9.60 -2.48 -17.00
N ASP A 44 9.02 -1.28 -17.11
CA ASP A 44 8.84 -0.37 -15.97
C ASP A 44 7.81 -0.92 -14.97
N ALA A 45 6.68 -1.44 -15.45
CA ALA A 45 5.68 -2.08 -14.60
C ALA A 45 6.23 -3.32 -13.87
N GLU A 46 7.03 -4.14 -14.54
CA GLU A 46 7.71 -5.28 -13.93
C GLU A 46 8.74 -4.84 -12.87
N GLN A 47 9.46 -3.74 -13.11
CA GLN A 47 10.39 -3.18 -12.13
C GLN A 47 9.66 -2.64 -10.91
N CYS A 48 8.51 -1.98 -11.08
CA CYS A 48 7.66 -1.53 -9.97
C CYS A 48 7.27 -2.72 -9.08
N ARG A 49 6.78 -3.83 -9.66
CA ARG A 49 6.44 -5.02 -8.85
C ARG A 49 7.65 -5.64 -8.17
N ARG A 50 8.79 -5.75 -8.87
CA ARG A 50 10.01 -6.34 -8.29
C ARG A 50 10.63 -5.51 -7.16
N ARG A 51 10.41 -4.20 -7.17
CA ARG A 51 10.94 -3.26 -6.17
C ARG A 51 9.88 -2.79 -5.17
N ALA A 52 8.69 -3.39 -5.21
CA ALA A 52 7.63 -3.09 -4.28
C ALA A 52 8.17 -3.25 -2.84
N PRO A 53 7.97 -2.25 -1.96
CA PRO A 53 8.45 -2.32 -0.60
C PRO A 53 7.71 -3.43 0.16
N GLU A 54 8.38 -4.00 1.15
CA GLU A 54 7.67 -4.75 2.19
C GLU A 54 6.89 -3.75 3.03
N VAL A 55 5.59 -4.00 3.20
CA VAL A 55 4.75 -3.17 4.05
C VAL A 55 4.76 -3.79 5.43
N ASP A 56 5.56 -3.21 6.31
CA ASP A 56 5.67 -3.56 7.72
C ASP A 56 5.28 -2.36 8.60
N GLU A 57 5.44 -2.50 9.92
CA GLU A 57 5.16 -1.41 10.87
C GLU A 57 6.04 -0.17 10.64
N THR A 58 7.25 -0.35 10.11
CA THR A 58 8.15 0.77 9.78
C THR A 58 7.60 1.57 8.61
N PHE A 59 7.16 0.89 7.55
CA PHE A 59 6.50 1.52 6.41
C PHE A 59 5.23 2.28 6.84
N VAL A 60 4.41 1.69 7.71
CA VAL A 60 3.21 2.35 8.25
C VAL A 60 3.60 3.64 8.99
N ALA A 61 4.64 3.60 9.84
CA ALA A 61 5.11 4.77 10.58
C ALA A 61 5.59 5.89 9.65
N ASP A 62 6.31 5.54 8.58
CA ASP A 62 6.79 6.50 7.58
C ASP A 62 5.61 7.19 6.85
N VAL A 63 4.58 6.43 6.47
CA VAL A 63 3.37 6.98 5.85
C VAL A 63 2.64 7.91 6.81
N LEU A 64 2.45 7.53 8.08
CA LEU A 64 1.81 8.39 9.08
C LEU A 64 2.59 9.70 9.32
N GLN A 65 3.93 9.65 9.28
CA GLN A 65 4.75 10.85 9.37
C GLN A 65 4.54 11.79 8.18
N ARG A 66 4.43 11.24 6.96
CA ARG A 66 4.10 12.01 5.75
C ARG A 66 2.67 12.55 5.81
N GLU A 67 1.72 11.79 6.35
CA GLU A 67 0.33 12.19 6.51
C GLU A 67 0.19 13.41 7.42
N ALA A 68 0.98 13.49 8.50
CA ALA A 68 0.98 14.66 9.39
C ALA A 68 1.34 15.98 8.68
N VAL A 69 2.03 15.92 7.54
CA VAL A 69 2.38 17.09 6.73
C VAL A 69 1.38 17.30 5.59
N THR A 70 0.96 16.22 4.94
CA THR A 70 0.09 16.27 3.76
C THR A 70 -1.40 16.42 4.10
N ASN A 71 -1.80 16.03 5.32
CA ASN A 71 -3.20 15.84 5.74
C ASN A 71 -4.02 15.01 4.74
N HIS A 72 -3.37 14.04 4.08
CA HIS A 72 -3.98 13.20 3.06
C HIS A 72 -3.30 11.83 2.99
N ASP A 73 -3.93 10.82 3.55
CA ASP A 73 -3.44 9.44 3.70
C ASP A 73 -2.96 8.80 2.38
N VAL A 74 -3.74 8.91 1.30
CA VAL A 74 -3.37 8.34 -0.01
C VAL A 74 -2.16 9.07 -0.61
N ALA A 75 -2.02 10.37 -0.37
CA ALA A 75 -0.88 11.12 -0.89
C ALA A 75 0.37 10.90 -0.04
N ALA A 76 0.21 10.57 1.24
CA ALA A 76 1.30 10.19 2.12
C ALA A 76 1.87 8.79 1.78
N PHE A 77 1.03 7.91 1.25
CA PHE A 77 1.40 6.57 0.82
C PHE A 77 2.28 6.56 -0.44
N VAL A 78 1.93 7.38 -1.45
CA VAL A 78 2.67 7.50 -2.73
C VAL A 78 4.00 8.22 -2.56
#